data_AF-A0A6A2ZBS2-F1
#
_entry.id   AF-A0A6A2ZBS2-F1
#
_cell.length_a   1.000
_cell.length_b   1.000
_cell.length_c   1.000
_cell.angle_alpha   90.00
_cell.angle_beta   90.00
_cell.angle_gamma   90.00
#
_symmetry.space_group_name_H-M   'P 1'
#
loop_
_entity.id
_entity.type
_entity.pdbx_description
1 polymer ?
#
loop_
_entity_poly.entity_id
_entity_poly.type
_entity_poly.pdbx_seq_one_letter_code
_entity_poly.pdbx_strand_id
1 'polypeptide(L)'
;MQLDNRNVPVLLHLKAATVAAFARMTVEDSKKILPAEFYPSWVVFSQRQKLTWLNQHLTKIWPYVNEAASDMIKTSVEPVLEQYRPIVLASLKFSRFTLGTVAPQFTGVSIIEDEADSITMELEMQWDANSSIILDIKTYLGVSLPVQVKDIGFTGVFRLIFKPLVNEFPCFGAVCYSLRQKKQMDFTLKVIGG
;
A
#
# COMPACT_ATOMS: atom_id res chain seq x y z
N MET A 1 38.43 -17.69 -48.44
CA MET A 1 36.97 -17.70 -48.26
C MET A 1 36.63 -16.55 -47.32
N GLN A 2 36.32 -15.37 -47.86
CA GLN A 2 35.99 -14.18 -47.06
C GLN A 2 34.57 -14.34 -46.52
N LEU A 3 34.41 -14.26 -45.20
CA LEU A 3 33.09 -14.19 -44.56
C LEU A 3 32.48 -12.81 -44.87
N ASP A 4 31.31 -12.81 -45.54
CA ASP A 4 30.59 -11.60 -45.94
C ASP A 4 30.15 -10.80 -44.70
N ASN A 5 30.82 -9.66 -44.47
CA ASN A 5 30.63 -8.78 -43.32
C ASN A 5 29.36 -7.90 -43.43
N ARG A 6 28.55 -8.07 -44.49
CA ARG A 6 27.35 -7.25 -44.74
C ARG A 6 26.09 -7.72 -44.00
N ASN A 7 26.09 -8.92 -43.41
CA ASN A 7 24.94 -9.47 -42.69
C ASN A 7 24.94 -9.19 -41.18
N VAL A 8 26.06 -8.72 -40.61
CA VAL A 8 26.19 -8.43 -39.18
C VAL A 8 25.19 -7.35 -38.69
N PRO A 9 24.96 -6.22 -39.42
CA PRO A 9 24.04 -5.17 -38.96
C PRO A 9 22.57 -5.62 -38.95
N VAL A 10 22.19 -6.46 -39.92
CA VAL A 10 20.83 -7.00 -40.06
C VAL A 10 20.55 -8.03 -38.96
N LEU A 11 21.54 -8.89 -38.65
CA LEU A 11 21.43 -9.86 -37.57
C LEU A 11 21.29 -9.18 -36.19
N LEU A 12 21.99 -8.07 -35.97
CA LEU A 12 21.89 -7.27 -34.75
C LEU A 12 20.52 -6.60 -34.60
N HIS A 13 19.99 -6.02 -35.69
CA HIS A 13 18.65 -5.44 -35.68
C HIS A 13 17.56 -6.48 -35.43
N LEU A 14 17.65 -7.65 -36.05
CA LEU A 14 16.71 -8.75 -35.83
C LEU A 14 16.77 -9.25 -34.39
N LYS A 15 17.98 -9.44 -33.83
CA LYS A 15 18.14 -9.81 -32.42
C LYS A 15 17.56 -8.76 -31.49
N ALA A 16 17.81 -7.48 -31.72
CA ALA A 16 17.25 -6.40 -30.91
C ALA A 16 15.71 -6.33 -31.01
N ALA A 17 15.16 -6.49 -32.21
CA ALA A 17 13.72 -6.53 -32.43
C ALA A 17 13.06 -7.73 -31.74
N THR A 18 13.68 -8.91 -31.81
CA THR A 18 13.22 -10.12 -31.12
C THR A 18 13.30 -9.95 -29.61
N VAL A 19 14.42 -9.42 -29.08
CA VAL A 19 14.58 -9.14 -27.64
C VAL A 19 13.54 -8.12 -27.17
N ALA A 20 13.27 -7.07 -27.94
CA ALA A 20 12.24 -6.08 -27.63
C ALA A 20 10.82 -6.67 -27.73
N ALA A 21 10.58 -7.59 -28.66
CA ALA A 21 9.31 -8.31 -28.76
C ALA A 21 9.09 -9.23 -27.57
N PHE A 22 10.11 -9.98 -27.13
CA PHE A 22 10.06 -10.79 -25.91
C PHE A 22 9.90 -9.94 -24.65
N ALA A 23 10.55 -8.78 -24.57
CA ALA A 23 10.40 -7.87 -23.43
C ALA A 23 8.99 -7.28 -23.29
N ARG A 24 8.24 -7.17 -24.39
CA ARG A 24 6.85 -6.69 -24.41
C ARG A 24 5.82 -7.81 -24.30
N MET A 25 6.26 -9.07 -24.24
CA MET A 25 5.38 -10.22 -24.29
C MET A 25 4.61 -10.33 -22.98
N THR A 26 3.28 -10.30 -23.06
CA THR A 26 2.43 -10.42 -21.88
C THR A 26 2.28 -11.88 -21.45
N VAL A 27 1.76 -12.09 -20.24
CA VAL A 27 1.37 -13.43 -19.76
C VAL A 27 0.34 -14.09 -20.68
N GLU A 28 -0.50 -13.31 -21.36
CA GLU A 28 -1.47 -13.85 -22.30
C GLU A 28 -0.81 -14.32 -23.59
N ASP A 29 0.20 -13.59 -24.06
CA ASP A 29 0.99 -13.99 -25.22
C ASP A 29 1.79 -15.25 -24.91
N SER A 30 2.33 -15.40 -23.70
CA SER A 30 3.00 -16.66 -23.32
C SER A 30 2.05 -17.84 -23.27
N LYS A 31 0.83 -17.65 -22.74
CA LYS A 31 -0.21 -18.68 -22.72
C LYS A 31 -0.66 -19.11 -24.12
N LYS A 32 -0.58 -18.24 -25.12
CA LYS A 32 -0.87 -18.58 -26.53
C LYS A 32 0.26 -19.38 -27.19
N ILE A 33 1.51 -19.14 -26.77
CA ILE A 33 2.70 -19.78 -27.37
C ILE A 33 3.01 -21.12 -26.69
N LEU A 34 2.78 -21.24 -25.39
CA LEU A 34 3.06 -22.44 -24.60
C LEU A 34 1.79 -22.86 -23.82
N PRO A 35 1.23 -24.05 -24.12
CA PRO A 35 0.14 -24.63 -23.35
C PRO A 35 0.51 -24.76 -21.87
N ALA A 36 -0.50 -24.71 -21.00
CA ALA A 36 -0.32 -24.70 -19.54
C ALA A 36 0.55 -25.87 -19.03
N GLU A 37 0.50 -27.00 -19.72
CA GLU A 37 1.16 -28.28 -19.41
C GLU A 37 2.69 -28.23 -19.57
N PHE A 38 3.21 -27.28 -20.36
CA PHE A 38 4.64 -27.12 -20.61
C PHE A 38 5.30 -26.08 -19.70
N TYR A 39 4.55 -25.49 -18.76
CA TYR A 39 5.16 -24.59 -17.78
C TYR A 39 5.91 -25.37 -16.72
N PRO A 40 7.20 -25.05 -16.50
CA PRO A 40 7.92 -25.52 -15.34
C PRO A 40 7.20 -25.11 -14.04
N SER A 41 7.29 -25.94 -13.00
CA SER A 41 6.62 -25.70 -11.70
C SER A 41 7.06 -24.42 -10.98
N TRP A 42 8.20 -23.85 -11.36
CA TRP A 42 8.70 -22.57 -10.85
C TRP A 42 8.16 -21.35 -11.61
N VAL A 43 7.45 -21.54 -12.72
CA VAL A 43 6.79 -20.45 -13.46
C VAL A 43 5.46 -20.12 -12.79
N VAL A 44 5.45 -19.04 -12.03
CA VAL A 44 4.23 -18.46 -11.45
C VAL A 44 3.92 -17.15 -12.18
N PHE A 45 2.82 -17.13 -12.91
CA PHE A 45 2.29 -15.92 -13.52
C PHE A 45 1.54 -15.10 -12.49
N SER A 46 2.26 -14.45 -11.57
CA SER A 46 1.60 -13.47 -10.69
C SER A 46 1.36 -12.20 -11.50
N GLN A 47 0.10 -11.78 -11.61
CA GLN A 47 -0.24 -10.46 -12.15
C GLN A 47 0.27 -9.31 -11.25
N ARG A 48 0.77 -9.64 -10.06
CA ARG A 48 1.25 -8.70 -9.05
C ARG A 48 2.72 -8.93 -8.77
N GLN A 49 3.48 -7.85 -8.72
CA GLN A 49 4.88 -7.89 -8.34
C GLN A 49 5.04 -7.79 -6.83
N LYS A 50 5.98 -8.55 -6.26
CA LYS A 50 6.33 -8.44 -4.84
C LYS A 50 7.19 -7.20 -4.60
N LEU A 51 6.90 -6.48 -3.53
CA LEU A 51 7.53 -5.20 -3.19
C LEU A 51 8.54 -5.34 -2.04
N THR A 52 9.44 -6.34 -2.11
CA THR A 52 10.38 -6.65 -1.02
C THR A 52 11.27 -5.45 -0.66
N TRP A 53 11.77 -4.71 -1.64
CA TRP A 53 12.57 -3.52 -1.40
C TRP A 53 11.77 -2.44 -0.66
N LEU A 54 10.52 -2.19 -1.09
CA LEU A 54 9.67 -1.16 -0.47
C LEU A 54 9.34 -1.52 0.97
N ASN A 55 9.06 -2.80 1.23
CA ASN A 55 8.83 -3.30 2.58
C ASN A 55 10.09 -3.12 3.46
N GLN A 56 11.28 -3.43 2.95
CA GLN A 56 12.53 -3.20 3.70
C GLN A 56 12.77 -1.72 4.00
N HIS A 57 12.50 -0.83 3.04
CA HIS A 57 12.57 0.60 3.25
C HIS A 57 11.56 1.07 4.29
N LEU A 58 10.30 0.64 4.16
CA LEU A 58 9.22 0.98 5.08
C LEU A 58 9.53 0.52 6.51
N THR A 59 10.01 -0.71 6.69
CA THR A 59 10.42 -1.22 8.01
C THR A 59 11.47 -0.34 8.68
N LYS A 60 12.45 0.17 7.92
CA LYS A 60 13.50 1.04 8.47
C LYS A 60 12.96 2.41 8.90
N ILE A 61 12.06 2.99 8.12
CA ILE A 61 11.50 4.32 8.42
C ILE A 61 10.29 4.26 9.37
N TRP A 62 9.72 3.08 9.59
CA TRP A 62 8.47 2.90 10.32
C TRP A 62 8.46 3.54 11.71
N PRO A 63 9.51 3.48 12.54
CA PRO A 63 9.50 4.15 13.85
C PRO A 63 9.18 5.65 13.75
N TYR A 64 9.75 6.32 12.74
CA TYR A 64 9.53 7.75 12.48
C TYR A 64 8.13 8.00 11.90
N VAL A 65 7.68 7.12 10.99
CA VAL A 65 6.31 7.20 10.43
C VAL A 65 5.27 7.00 11.53
N ASN A 66 5.47 6.03 12.42
CA ASN A 66 4.58 5.74 13.54
C ASN A 66 4.46 6.96 14.47
N GLU A 67 5.57 7.59 14.83
CA GLU A 67 5.57 8.80 15.66
C GLU A 67 4.79 9.94 14.99
N ALA A 68 5.22 10.32 13.78
CA ALA A 68 4.61 11.45 13.06
C ALA A 68 3.13 11.22 12.72
N ALA A 69 2.76 10.02 12.27
CA ALA A 69 1.37 9.69 11.95
C ALA A 69 0.51 9.59 13.21
N SER A 70 1.04 9.07 14.32
CA SER A 70 0.31 9.03 15.59
C SER A 70 -0.05 10.43 16.08
N ASP A 71 0.90 11.37 16.03
CA ASP A 71 0.68 12.75 16.43
C ASP A 71 -0.29 13.48 15.48
N MET A 72 -0.14 13.25 14.18
CA MET A 72 -1.05 13.82 13.17
C MET A 72 -2.48 13.32 13.35
N ILE A 73 -2.67 12.01 13.55
CA ILE A 73 -4.00 11.42 13.76
C ILE A 73 -4.59 11.94 15.07
N LYS A 74 -3.82 11.96 16.16
CA LYS A 74 -4.27 12.51 17.44
C LYS A 74 -4.77 13.94 17.28
N THR A 75 -3.96 14.80 16.67
CA THR A 75 -4.29 16.22 16.45
C THR A 75 -5.52 16.40 15.56
N SER A 76 -5.69 15.55 14.56
CA SER A 76 -6.83 15.62 13.63
C SER A 76 -8.12 15.05 14.21
N VAL A 77 -8.02 14.02 15.05
CA VAL A 77 -9.18 13.27 15.57
C VAL A 77 -9.67 13.81 16.91
N GLU A 78 -8.82 14.39 17.76
CA GLU A 78 -9.26 14.99 19.03
C GLU A 78 -10.38 16.04 18.89
N PRO A 79 -10.32 16.99 17.93
CA PRO A 79 -11.42 17.93 17.72
C PRO A 79 -12.74 17.23 17.35
N VAL A 80 -12.65 16.16 16.56
CA VAL A 80 -13.82 15.35 16.16
C VAL A 80 -14.40 14.62 17.37
N LEU A 81 -13.55 14.02 18.21
CA LEU A 81 -14.01 13.36 19.44
C LEU A 81 -14.70 14.33 20.39
N GLU A 82 -14.20 15.55 20.53
CA GLU A 82 -14.84 16.56 21.37
C GLU A 82 -16.18 17.02 20.76
N GLN A 83 -16.24 17.22 19.45
CA GLN A 83 -17.48 17.59 18.76
C GLN A 83 -18.58 16.53 18.94
N TYR A 84 -18.22 15.24 18.88
CA TYR A 84 -19.15 14.13 19.04
C TYR A 84 -19.21 13.60 20.49
N ARG A 85 -18.63 14.31 21.46
CA ARG A 85 -18.59 13.87 22.85
C ARG A 85 -20.01 13.75 23.42
N PRO A 86 -20.42 12.57 23.90
CA PRO A 86 -21.72 12.41 24.58
C PRO A 86 -21.85 13.33 25.81
N ILE A 87 -23.05 13.86 26.04
CA ILE A 87 -23.38 14.76 27.17
C ILE A 87 -23.04 14.13 28.53
N VAL A 88 -23.06 12.80 28.65
CA VAL A 88 -22.76 12.09 29.91
C VAL A 88 -21.26 12.14 30.29
N LEU A 89 -20.38 12.46 29.35
CA LEU A 89 -18.93 12.50 29.56
C LEU A 89 -18.49 13.91 29.90
N ALA A 90 -17.64 14.10 30.89
CA ALA A 90 -16.95 15.37 31.14
C ALA A 90 -15.73 15.57 30.22
N SER A 91 -15.10 14.49 29.75
CA SER A 91 -13.92 14.53 28.89
C SER A 91 -13.79 13.23 28.09
N LEU A 92 -13.34 13.35 26.84
CA LEU A 92 -12.97 12.23 25.96
C LEU A 92 -11.67 12.60 25.23
N LYS A 93 -10.52 12.08 25.67
CA LYS A 93 -9.21 12.46 25.13
C LYS A 93 -8.30 11.25 24.96
N PHE A 94 -7.32 11.32 24.06
CA PHE A 94 -6.29 10.29 23.96
C PHE A 94 -5.25 10.47 25.06
N SER A 95 -5.12 9.49 25.94
CA SER A 95 -3.98 9.40 26.87
C SER A 95 -2.75 8.78 26.22
N ARG A 96 -2.97 7.83 25.30
CA ARG A 96 -1.91 7.22 24.49
C ARG A 96 -2.42 6.95 23.09
N PHE A 97 -1.60 7.23 22.08
CA PHE A 97 -1.87 6.85 20.71
C PHE A 97 -0.59 6.32 20.08
N THR A 98 -0.60 5.07 19.62
CA THR A 98 0.49 4.51 18.82
C THR A 98 -0.07 3.51 17.82
N LEU A 99 0.42 3.58 16.59
CA LEU A 99 0.12 2.62 15.53
C LEU A 99 0.91 1.31 15.71
N GLY A 100 1.90 1.29 16.59
CA GLY A 100 2.67 0.10 16.94
C GLY A 100 4.04 0.03 16.24
N THR A 101 4.79 -1.03 16.55
CA THR A 101 6.15 -1.27 16.04
C THR A 101 6.17 -2.11 14.77
N VAL A 102 5.06 -2.76 14.43
CA VAL A 102 4.93 -3.60 13.24
C VAL A 102 4.53 -2.73 12.05
N ALA A 103 5.40 -2.64 11.05
CA ALA A 103 5.14 -1.89 9.82
C ALA A 103 4.16 -2.63 8.89
N PRO A 104 3.31 -1.90 8.14
CA PRO A 104 2.50 -2.51 7.10
C PRO A 104 3.36 -3.19 6.04
N GLN A 105 2.81 -4.21 5.39
CA GLN A 105 3.46 -4.97 4.34
C GLN A 105 2.68 -4.82 3.04
N PHE A 106 3.37 -4.42 1.98
CA PHE A 106 2.82 -4.47 0.64
C PHE A 106 3.00 -5.87 0.05
N THR A 107 1.88 -6.53 -0.25
CA THR A 107 1.87 -7.92 -0.74
C THR A 107 1.84 -8.00 -2.26
N GLY A 108 1.47 -6.92 -2.94
CA GLY A 108 1.40 -6.86 -4.38
C GLY A 108 1.28 -5.44 -4.91
N VAL A 109 1.79 -5.22 -6.12
CA VAL A 109 1.52 -4.02 -6.92
C VAL A 109 1.07 -4.42 -8.32
N SER A 110 0.12 -3.67 -8.87
CA SER A 110 -0.30 -3.73 -10.27
C SER A 110 -0.45 -2.32 -10.84
N ILE A 111 -0.07 -2.15 -12.10
CA ILE A 111 -0.31 -0.92 -12.86
C ILE A 111 -1.51 -1.18 -13.76
N ILE A 112 -2.43 -0.23 -13.77
CA ILE A 112 -3.60 -0.21 -14.64
C ILE A 112 -3.40 0.99 -15.57
N GLU A 113 -3.24 0.70 -16.85
CA GLU A 113 -3.17 1.70 -17.91
C GLU A 113 -4.58 1.87 -18.49
N ASP A 114 -5.35 2.80 -17.91
CA ASP A 114 -6.73 3.06 -18.34
C ASP A 114 -6.81 4.17 -19.41
N GLU A 115 -5.93 5.18 -19.32
CA GLU A 115 -5.97 6.37 -20.18
C GLU A 115 -4.55 6.82 -20.55
N ALA A 116 -4.38 7.42 -21.74
CA ALA A 116 -3.05 7.80 -22.26
C ALA A 116 -2.34 8.88 -21.43
N ASP A 117 -3.09 9.70 -20.68
CA ASP A 117 -2.57 10.81 -19.87
C ASP A 117 -2.60 10.50 -18.35
N SER A 118 -2.76 9.23 -17.97
CA SER A 118 -2.78 8.84 -16.57
C SER A 118 -2.08 7.50 -16.30
N ILE A 119 -1.56 7.35 -15.09
CA ILE A 119 -1.06 6.07 -14.58
C ILE A 119 -1.83 5.75 -13.32
N THR A 120 -2.49 4.59 -13.29
CA THR A 120 -3.13 4.08 -12.07
C THR A 120 -2.28 2.94 -11.50
N MET A 121 -1.94 3.05 -10.21
CA MET A 121 -1.21 2.03 -9.46
C MET A 121 -2.09 1.51 -8.33
N GLU A 122 -2.21 0.19 -8.22
CA GLU A 122 -2.87 -0.47 -7.11
C GLU A 122 -1.85 -1.19 -6.22
N LEU A 123 -1.87 -0.90 -4.92
CA LEU A 123 -1.00 -1.43 -3.89
C LEU A 123 -1.84 -2.24 -2.90
N GLU A 124 -1.59 -3.55 -2.84
CA GLU A 124 -2.18 -4.42 -1.84
C GLU A 124 -1.37 -4.32 -0.55
N MET A 125 -2.04 -3.97 0.54
CA MET A 125 -1.44 -3.81 1.85
C MET A 125 -2.11 -4.73 2.87
N GLN A 126 -1.29 -5.36 3.69
CA GLN A 126 -1.69 -6.07 4.90
C GLN A 126 -0.97 -5.47 6.10
N TRP A 127 -1.69 -5.34 7.20
CA TRP A 127 -1.13 -4.73 8.39
C TRP A 127 -1.76 -5.30 9.64
N ASP A 128 -0.97 -6.10 10.35
CA ASP A 128 -1.32 -6.64 11.67
C ASP A 128 -0.56 -5.84 12.71
N ALA A 129 -1.13 -4.69 13.07
CA ALA A 129 -0.50 -3.71 13.91
C ALA A 129 -0.63 -4.08 15.38
N ASN A 130 0.47 -4.07 16.14
CA ASN A 130 0.43 -4.09 17.61
C ASN A 130 0.13 -2.68 18.19
N SER A 131 -0.87 -2.02 17.61
CA SER A 131 -1.31 -0.68 17.99
C SER A 131 -1.84 -0.64 19.42
N SER A 132 -1.74 0.51 20.09
CA SER A 132 -2.33 0.74 21.39
C SER A 132 -2.84 2.17 21.48
N ILE A 133 -4.15 2.33 21.34
CA ILE A 133 -4.84 3.61 21.43
C ILE A 133 -5.66 3.58 22.72
N ILE A 134 -5.34 4.45 23.67
CA ILE A 134 -6.03 4.57 24.94
C ILE A 134 -6.78 5.91 24.97
N LEU A 135 -8.09 5.80 25.16
CA LEU A 135 -9.01 6.90 25.37
C LEU A 135 -9.32 7.01 26.85
N ASP A 136 -8.98 8.15 27.45
CA ASP A 136 -9.39 8.49 28.80
C ASP A 136 -10.78 9.11 28.76
N ILE A 137 -11.73 8.39 29.34
CA ILE A 137 -13.12 8.81 29.47
C ILE A 137 -13.36 9.23 30.91
N LYS A 138 -13.82 10.46 31.12
CA LYS A 138 -14.26 10.95 32.44
C LYS A 138 -15.73 11.30 32.37
N THR A 139 -16.51 10.95 33.39
CA THR A 139 -17.91 11.37 33.54
C THR A 139 -18.03 12.54 34.51
N TYR A 140 -19.14 13.29 34.45
CA TYR A 140 -19.41 14.35 35.42
C TYR A 140 -19.61 13.84 36.86
N LEU A 141 -19.82 12.54 37.04
CA LEU A 141 -19.95 11.88 38.34
C LEU A 141 -18.59 11.48 38.95
N GLY A 142 -17.47 11.83 38.31
CA GLY A 142 -16.11 11.52 38.78
C GLY A 142 -15.62 10.11 38.44
N VAL A 143 -16.39 9.33 37.67
CA VAL A 143 -15.96 8.01 37.19
C VAL A 143 -15.00 8.16 36.01
N SER A 144 -13.86 7.49 36.07
CA SER A 144 -12.88 7.40 34.98
C SER A 144 -12.87 5.99 34.41
N LEU A 145 -13.10 5.86 33.10
CA LEU A 145 -13.18 4.58 32.40
C LEU A 145 -12.26 4.57 31.17
N PRO A 146 -10.95 4.31 31.33
CA PRO A 146 -10.06 4.25 30.19
C PRO A 146 -10.39 3.05 29.29
N VAL A 147 -10.54 3.32 27.99
CA VAL A 147 -10.82 2.30 26.98
C VAL A 147 -9.62 2.20 26.05
N GLN A 148 -9.16 0.98 25.82
CA GLN A 148 -8.05 0.66 24.93
C GLN A 148 -8.57 -0.02 23.67
N VAL A 149 -8.22 0.54 22.52
CA VAL A 149 -8.25 -0.13 21.22
C VAL A 149 -6.85 -0.66 20.94
N LYS A 150 -6.73 -1.95 20.64
CA LYS A 150 -5.45 -2.57 20.33
C LYS A 150 -5.56 -3.59 19.20
N ASP A 151 -4.40 -4.00 18.71
CA ASP A 151 -4.26 -5.05 17.70
C ASP A 151 -5.11 -4.77 16.46
N ILE A 152 -4.91 -3.61 15.83
CA ILE A 152 -5.59 -3.24 14.59
C ILE A 152 -5.06 -4.12 13.46
N GLY A 153 -5.92 -4.97 12.92
CA GLY A 153 -5.71 -5.68 11.68
C GLY A 153 -6.34 -4.91 10.52
N PHE A 154 -5.62 -4.76 9.41
CA PHE A 154 -6.13 -4.13 8.21
C PHE A 154 -5.62 -4.84 6.95
N THR A 155 -6.53 -5.12 6.03
CA THR A 155 -6.18 -5.55 4.67
C THR A 155 -6.97 -4.73 3.66
N GLY A 156 -6.27 -4.18 2.66
CA GLY A 156 -6.91 -3.39 1.62
C GLY A 156 -6.05 -3.15 0.39
N VAL A 157 -6.67 -2.55 -0.62
CA VAL A 157 -6.02 -2.14 -1.87
C VAL A 157 -6.08 -0.63 -2.00
N PHE A 158 -4.92 0.01 -1.92
CA PHE A 158 -4.78 1.44 -2.17
C PHE A 158 -4.60 1.67 -3.66
N ARG A 159 -5.28 2.69 -4.18
CA ARG A 159 -5.12 3.13 -5.56
C ARG A 159 -4.54 4.53 -5.58
N LEU A 160 -3.44 4.67 -6.30
CA LEU A 160 -2.78 5.93 -6.62
C LEU A 160 -3.00 6.23 -8.10
N ILE A 161 -3.45 7.42 -8.43
CA ILE A 161 -3.67 7.87 -9.81
C ILE A 161 -2.82 9.10 -10.04
N PHE A 162 -1.93 9.04 -11.01
CA PHE A 162 -1.07 10.14 -11.43
C PHE A 162 -1.69 10.76 -12.70
N LYS A 163 -2.28 11.96 -12.58
CA LYS A 163 -2.98 12.62 -13.68
C LYS A 163 -3.01 14.16 -13.51
N PRO A 164 -2.89 14.95 -14.58
CA PRO A 164 -2.46 14.56 -15.93
C PRO A 164 -0.96 14.26 -15.95
N LEU A 165 -0.51 13.39 -16.86
CA LEU A 165 0.91 13.28 -17.18
C LEU A 165 1.38 14.54 -17.92
N VAL A 166 2.55 15.06 -17.53
CA VAL A 166 3.11 16.31 -18.08
C VAL A 166 4.59 16.15 -18.41
N ASN A 167 5.12 17.03 -19.27
CA ASN A 167 6.52 16.99 -19.72
C ASN A 167 7.50 17.71 -18.77
N GLU A 168 7.04 18.07 -17.57
CA GLU A 168 7.83 18.75 -16.53
C GLU A 168 7.91 17.87 -15.29
N PHE A 169 9.08 17.80 -14.65
CA PHE A 169 9.23 17.00 -13.42
C PHE A 169 8.26 17.49 -12.32
N PRO A 170 7.58 16.57 -11.60
CA PRO A 170 7.83 15.12 -11.51
C PRO A 170 7.11 14.24 -12.56
N CYS A 171 6.69 14.83 -13.68
CA CYS A 171 6.02 14.21 -14.84
C CYS A 171 4.52 13.93 -14.66
N PHE A 172 3.91 14.49 -13.62
CA PHE A 172 2.47 14.46 -13.40
C PHE A 172 2.01 15.74 -12.69
N GLY A 173 0.77 16.17 -12.97
CA GLY A 173 0.18 17.37 -12.36
C GLY A 173 -0.39 17.13 -10.97
N ALA A 174 -0.94 15.95 -10.69
CA ALA A 174 -1.48 15.59 -9.38
C ALA A 174 -1.36 14.09 -9.08
N VAL A 175 -1.43 13.76 -7.79
CA VAL A 175 -1.59 12.40 -7.27
C VAL A 175 -2.91 12.33 -6.52
N CYS A 176 -3.82 11.48 -6.99
CA CYS A 176 -5.05 11.14 -6.29
C CYS A 176 -4.86 9.79 -5.59
N TYR A 177 -5.24 9.69 -4.32
CA TYR A 177 -5.19 8.43 -3.57
C TYR A 177 -6.58 8.02 -3.10
N SER A 178 -6.85 6.73 -3.08
CA SER A 178 -8.12 6.17 -2.61
C SER A 178 -7.95 4.75 -2.07
N LEU A 179 -8.84 4.34 -1.18
CA LEU A 179 -8.95 2.94 -0.76
C LEU A 179 -10.03 2.26 -1.62
N ARG A 180 -9.62 1.44 -2.58
CA ARG A 180 -10.54 0.77 -3.54
C ARG A 180 -11.38 -0.30 -2.88
N GLN A 181 -10.74 -1.09 -2.03
CA GLN A 181 -11.39 -2.16 -1.31
C GLN A 181 -10.82 -2.22 0.10
N LYS A 182 -11.68 -1.91 1.08
CA LYS A 182 -11.44 -2.32 2.46
C LYS A 182 -11.86 -3.77 2.56
N LYS A 183 -10.89 -4.69 2.61
CA LYS A 183 -11.19 -6.12 2.60
C LYS A 183 -11.59 -6.59 3.99
N GLN A 184 -10.79 -6.24 5.00
CA GLN A 184 -11.02 -6.58 6.41
C GLN A 184 -10.38 -5.52 7.32
N MET A 185 -11.04 -5.19 8.42
CA MET A 185 -10.49 -4.35 9.49
C MET A 185 -11.04 -4.83 10.83
N ASP A 186 -10.13 -5.33 11.67
CA ASP A 186 -10.45 -5.90 12.96
C ASP A 186 -9.66 -5.17 14.05
N PHE A 187 -10.22 -5.11 15.25
CA PHE A 187 -9.56 -4.50 16.41
C PHE A 187 -10.11 -5.11 17.69
N THR A 188 -9.30 -5.08 18.74
CA THR A 188 -9.69 -5.54 20.08
C THR A 188 -10.00 -4.34 20.97
N LEU A 189 -11.18 -4.34 21.58
CA LEU A 189 -11.55 -3.38 22.63
C LEU A 189 -11.30 -3.99 24.01
N LYS A 190 -10.65 -3.23 24.89
CA LYS A 190 -10.49 -3.56 26.32
C LYS A 190 -10.83 -2.36 27.19
N VAL A 191 -11.50 -2.61 28.30
CA VAL A 191 -11.64 -1.63 29.37
C VAL A 191 -10.44 -1.80 30.30
N ILE A 192 -9.74 -0.71 30.61
CA ILE A 192 -8.60 -0.74 31.54
C ILE A 192 -9.17 -0.45 32.94
N GLY A 193 -8.96 -1.37 33.89
CA GLY A 193 -9.33 -1.17 35.30
C GLY A 193 -10.60 -1.86 35.77
N GLY A 194 -10.99 -2.98 35.15
CA GLY A 194 -12.01 -3.91 35.63
C GLY A 194 -11.49 -5.35 35.63
#